data_AF-A0A261BSD6-F1
#
_entry.id   AF-A0A261BSD6-F1
#
_cell.length_a   1.000
_cell.length_b   1.000
_cell.length_c   1.000
_cell.angle_alpha   90.00
_cell.angle_beta   90.00
_cell.angle_gamma   90.00
#
_symmetry.space_group_name_H-M   'P 1'
#
loop_
_entity.id
_entity.type
_entity.pdbx_description
1 polymer ?
#
loop_
_entity_poly.entity_id
_entity_poly.type
_entity_poly.pdbx_seq_one_letter_code
_entity_poly.pdbx_strand_id
1 'polypeptide(L)'
;MVLRDDTTQVFRCIRSIITSFPLEKILICVDSPVDPVFNNCITQNDTKVLALILPRPIFGEGEWAQPLINLKHPSIELNETTISISDFIRITTDWMSSPRPIGHQIGFVTNEYMRSEFFPFCLRLPAGPSESEIVIHVVKSPYYEKELRLHDRILGMLVMQVVEKGYCERVFT
;
A
#
# COMPACT_ATOMS: atom_id res chain seq x y z
N MET A 1 23.58 8.79 16.79
CA MET A 1 22.95 10.07 17.18
C MET A 1 21.44 9.85 17.12
N VAL A 2 20.76 9.81 18.26
CA VAL A 2 19.29 9.69 18.32
C VAL A 2 18.77 11.12 18.40
N LEU A 3 18.03 11.56 17.38
CA LEU A 3 17.27 12.81 17.47
C LEU A 3 16.21 12.59 18.54
N ARG A 4 16.33 13.28 19.68
CA ARG A 4 15.34 13.27 20.78
C ARG A 4 14.34 14.43 20.63
N ASP A 5 14.20 14.94 19.42
CA ASP A 5 13.35 16.09 19.13
C ASP A 5 11.91 15.63 18.84
N ASP A 6 10.95 16.54 19.05
CA ASP A 6 9.55 16.32 18.71
C ASP A 6 9.45 15.90 17.23
N THR A 7 9.00 14.67 16.99
CA THR A 7 8.81 14.08 15.66
C THR A 7 8.02 15.02 14.74
N THR A 8 7.05 15.76 15.28
CA THR A 8 6.28 16.76 14.54
C THR A 8 7.14 17.92 14.07
N GLN A 9 8.07 18.39 14.90
CA GLN A 9 8.99 19.47 14.58
C GLN A 9 10.00 19.03 13.52
N VAL A 10 10.54 17.81 13.64
CA VAL A 10 11.43 17.22 12.62
C VAL A 10 10.72 17.12 11.28
N PHE A 11 9.49 16.60 11.25
CA PHE A 11 8.71 16.53 10.02
C PHE A 11 8.40 17.91 9.44
N ARG A 12 8.10 18.93 10.25
CA ARG A 12 7.89 20.31 9.77
C ARG A 12 9.15 20.91 9.13
N CYS A 13 10.31 20.73 9.76
CA CYS A 13 11.58 21.21 9.23
C CYS A 13 11.95 20.49 7.92
N ILE A 14 11.84 19.16 7.90
CA ILE A 14 12.08 18.37 6.70
C ILE A 14 11.06 18.72 5.61
N ARG A 15 9.80 19.02 5.95
CA ARG A 15 8.78 19.41 4.97
C ARG A 15 9.20 20.61 4.14
N SER A 16 9.83 21.63 4.75
CA SER A 16 10.34 22.79 4.01
C SER A 16 11.41 22.42 2.96
N ILE A 17 12.18 21.37 3.22
CA ILE A 17 13.19 20.82 2.30
C ILE A 17 12.50 19.98 1.23
N ILE A 18 11.54 19.12 1.63
CA ILE A 18 10.76 18.25 0.76
C ILE A 18 9.94 19.04 -0.26
N THR A 19 9.28 20.13 0.14
CA THR A 19 8.46 20.94 -0.80
C THR A 19 9.27 21.59 -1.91
N SER A 20 10.60 21.54 -1.86
CA SER A 20 11.49 22.09 -2.89
C SER A 20 11.64 21.16 -4.10
N PHE A 21 11.17 19.90 -4.04
CA PHE A 21 11.18 18.96 -5.15
C PHE A 21 10.10 17.87 -4.97
N PRO A 22 9.41 17.42 -6.02
CA PRO A 22 8.38 16.39 -5.87
C PRO A 22 9.03 15.07 -5.42
N LEU A 23 8.64 14.54 -4.26
CA LEU A 23 9.13 13.22 -3.84
C LEU A 23 8.42 12.13 -4.63
N GLU A 24 9.21 11.17 -5.12
CA GLU A 24 8.68 9.98 -5.75
C GLU A 24 8.15 8.99 -4.70
N LYS A 25 8.86 8.85 -3.57
CA LYS A 25 8.54 7.86 -2.54
C LYS A 25 8.97 8.33 -1.15
N ILE A 26 8.10 8.18 -0.17
CA ILE A 26 8.42 8.29 1.27
C ILE A 26 8.27 6.91 1.89
N LEU A 27 9.24 6.53 2.72
CA LEU A 27 9.22 5.30 3.51
C LEU A 27 9.04 5.67 4.98
N ILE A 28 8.05 5.07 5.65
CA ILE A 28 7.79 5.26 7.08
C ILE A 28 7.78 3.89 7.76
N CYS A 29 8.64 3.73 8.77
CA CYS A 29 8.56 2.60 9.69
C CYS A 29 7.50 2.93 10.73
N VAL A 30 6.47 2.09 10.85
CA VAL A 30 5.41 2.26 11.84
C VAL A 30 5.64 1.29 12.99
N ASP A 31 5.36 1.73 14.22
CA ASP A 31 5.63 0.90 15.39
C ASP A 31 4.41 0.06 15.80
N SER A 32 3.20 0.56 15.53
CA SER A 32 1.95 -0.11 15.91
C SER A 32 0.74 0.40 15.11
N PRO A 33 -0.41 -0.29 15.16
CA PRO A 33 -1.64 0.20 14.54
C PRO A 33 -2.14 1.56 15.06
N VAL A 34 -1.73 1.96 16.27
CA VAL A 34 -2.12 3.25 16.88
C VAL A 34 -1.12 4.36 16.62
N ASP A 35 -0.14 4.14 15.74
CA ASP A 35 0.89 5.11 15.42
C ASP A 35 0.28 6.44 14.92
N PRO A 36 0.74 7.60 15.44
CA PRO A 36 0.24 8.90 15.02
C PRO A 36 0.32 9.16 13.51
N VAL A 37 1.19 8.47 12.76
CA VAL A 37 1.30 8.62 11.30
C VAL A 37 -0.03 8.41 10.57
N PHE A 38 -0.88 7.52 11.07
CA PHE A 38 -2.18 7.24 10.45
C PHE A 38 -3.19 8.38 10.64
N ASN A 39 -2.96 9.24 11.63
CA ASN A 39 -3.79 10.42 11.93
C ASN A 39 -3.14 11.73 11.44
N ASN A 40 -1.81 11.76 11.34
CA ASN A 40 -1.04 12.96 11.03
C ASN A 40 -0.50 12.85 9.60
N CYS A 41 -1.39 13.09 8.65
CA CYS A 41 -1.14 12.91 7.23
C CYS A 41 -0.28 14.03 6.63
N ILE A 42 0.91 14.25 7.20
CA ILE A 42 1.91 15.19 6.68
C ILE A 42 2.26 14.80 5.22
N THR A 43 2.13 13.52 4.85
CA THR A 43 2.60 12.97 3.58
C THR A 43 1.53 12.76 2.50
N GLN A 44 0.24 13.04 2.74
CA GLN A 44 -0.85 12.71 1.80
C GLN A 44 -0.65 13.27 0.38
N ASN A 45 0.04 14.42 0.26
CA ASN A 45 0.28 15.11 -1.01
C ASN A 45 1.77 15.35 -1.29
N ASP A 46 2.66 14.95 -0.39
CA ASP A 46 4.08 15.31 -0.46
C ASP A 46 4.88 14.28 -1.29
N THR A 47 4.28 13.15 -1.67
CA THR A 47 4.92 12.06 -2.41
C THR A 47 3.95 11.37 -3.37
N LYS A 48 4.46 10.73 -4.43
CA LYS A 48 3.63 9.86 -5.29
C LYS A 48 3.30 8.53 -4.62
N VAL A 49 4.24 7.97 -3.87
CA VAL A 49 4.08 6.68 -3.16
C VAL A 49 4.38 6.85 -1.68
N LEU A 50 3.46 6.38 -0.83
CA LEU A 50 3.68 6.23 0.60
C LEU A 50 3.93 4.75 0.92
N ALA A 51 5.17 4.43 1.25
CA ALA A 51 5.58 3.11 1.67
C ALA A 51 5.59 3.00 3.19
N LEU A 52 4.88 2.01 3.73
CA LEU A 52 4.87 1.69 5.15
C LEU A 52 5.61 0.38 5.39
N ILE A 53 6.51 0.37 6.38
CA ILE A 53 7.13 -0.85 6.91
C ILE A 53 6.38 -1.19 8.19
N LEU A 54 5.58 -2.25 8.12
CA LEU A 54 4.86 -2.75 9.29
C LEU A 54 5.81 -3.59 10.17
N PRO A 55 5.70 -3.48 11.50
CA PRO A 55 6.53 -4.23 12.42
C PRO A 55 6.22 -5.72 12.28
N ARG A 56 7.24 -6.57 12.46
CA ARG A 56 7.03 -8.01 12.48
C ARG A 56 6.08 -8.38 13.64
N PRO A 57 5.20 -9.37 13.45
CA PRO A 57 4.26 -9.80 14.49
C PRO A 57 5.01 -10.59 15.58
N ILE A 58 5.80 -9.91 16.41
CA ILE A 58 6.54 -10.53 17.52
C ILE A 58 5.60 -10.79 18.71
N PHE A 59 4.51 -10.00 18.85
CA PHE A 59 3.58 -10.05 19.98
C PHE A 59 2.11 -10.25 19.57
N GLY A 60 1.87 -10.92 18.44
CA GLY A 60 0.54 -11.13 17.86
C GLY A 60 0.32 -10.34 16.57
N GLU A 61 -0.74 -10.69 15.83
CA GLU A 61 -1.15 -9.96 14.64
C GLU A 61 -1.70 -8.58 15.04
N GLY A 62 -1.14 -7.52 14.47
CA GLY A 62 -1.68 -6.17 14.67
C GLY A 62 -3.01 -6.00 13.93
N GLU A 63 -3.93 -5.23 14.50
CA GLU A 63 -5.21 -4.85 13.87
C GLU A 63 -4.99 -3.70 12.87
N TRP A 64 -4.57 -4.02 11.64
CA TRP A 64 -4.11 -3.01 10.67
C TRP A 64 -5.23 -2.46 9.77
N ALA A 65 -6.41 -3.10 9.73
CA ALA A 65 -7.48 -2.66 8.84
C ALA A 65 -7.88 -1.19 9.05
N GLN A 66 -8.23 -0.81 10.28
CA GLN A 66 -8.74 0.54 10.56
C GLN A 66 -7.71 1.65 10.29
N PRO A 67 -6.44 1.53 10.71
CA PRO A 67 -5.40 2.51 10.36
C PRO A 67 -5.21 2.67 8.85
N LEU A 68 -5.20 1.57 8.09
CA LEU A 68 -5.06 1.59 6.63
C LEU A 68 -6.29 2.15 5.93
N ILE A 69 -7.49 1.91 6.45
CA ILE A 69 -8.73 2.56 6.00
C ILE A 69 -8.66 4.08 6.24
N ASN A 70 -8.13 4.52 7.37
CA ASN A 70 -8.03 5.94 7.69
C ASN A 70 -7.00 6.66 6.81
N LEU A 71 -6.00 5.93 6.30
CA LEU A 71 -5.01 6.47 5.38
C LEU A 71 -5.67 6.81 4.03
N LYS A 72 -5.66 8.10 3.66
CA LYS A 72 -6.24 8.61 2.40
C LYS A 72 -5.19 8.92 1.33
N HIS A 73 -3.97 8.41 1.47
CA HIS A 73 -2.94 8.60 0.44
C HIS A 73 -3.32 7.84 -0.84
N PRO A 74 -3.15 8.42 -2.04
CA PRO A 74 -3.59 7.80 -3.30
C PRO A 74 -2.83 6.52 -3.65
N SER A 75 -1.54 6.40 -3.32
CA SER A 75 -0.78 5.16 -3.54
C SER A 75 -0.05 4.73 -2.29
N ILE A 76 -0.44 3.58 -1.73
CA ILE A 76 0.13 3.01 -0.50
C ILE A 76 0.83 1.69 -0.84
N GLU A 77 2.04 1.49 -0.32
CA GLU A 77 2.77 0.21 -0.42
C GLU A 77 3.09 -0.31 0.97
N LEU A 78 2.65 -1.52 1.32
CA LEU A 78 3.03 -2.21 2.55
C LEU A 78 4.18 -3.17 2.28
N ASN A 79 5.29 -2.92 2.96
CA ASN A 79 6.55 -3.62 2.76
C ASN A 79 6.92 -4.48 3.97
N GLU A 80 7.72 -5.51 3.70
CA GLU A 80 8.35 -6.47 4.63
C GLU A 80 7.41 -7.39 5.42
N THR A 81 6.25 -6.90 5.85
CA THR A 81 5.29 -7.69 6.63
C THR A 81 3.91 -7.64 5.99
N THR A 82 3.25 -8.79 5.95
CA THR A 82 1.88 -8.95 5.44
C THR A 82 0.86 -8.57 6.52
N ILE A 83 -0.27 -7.99 6.11
CA ILE A 83 -1.46 -7.92 6.95
C ILE A 83 -2.19 -9.27 6.95
N SER A 84 -3.05 -9.49 7.94
CA SER A 84 -3.90 -10.69 7.97
C SER A 84 -4.91 -10.67 6.82
N ILE A 85 -5.37 -11.85 6.40
CA ILE A 85 -6.47 -11.98 5.42
C ILE A 85 -7.73 -11.28 5.94
N SER A 86 -7.97 -11.37 7.26
CA SER A 86 -9.09 -10.69 7.93
C SER A 86 -9.02 -9.18 7.71
N ASP A 87 -7.85 -8.56 7.93
CA ASP A 87 -7.66 -7.13 7.69
C ASP A 87 -7.85 -6.77 6.22
N PHE A 88 -7.31 -7.59 5.31
CA PHE A 88 -7.46 -7.36 3.87
C PHE A 88 -8.93 -7.37 3.43
N ILE A 89 -9.72 -8.33 3.93
CA ILE A 89 -11.16 -8.41 3.66
C ILE A 89 -11.89 -7.18 4.20
N ARG A 90 -11.53 -6.70 5.40
CA ARG A 90 -12.12 -5.51 6.01
C ARG A 90 -11.82 -4.25 5.19
N ILE A 91 -10.58 -4.07 4.75
CA ILE A 91 -10.19 -2.95 3.88
C ILE A 91 -10.94 -3.02 2.54
N THR A 92 -11.01 -4.21 1.94
CA THR A 92 -11.73 -4.42 0.67
C THR A 92 -13.21 -4.09 0.81
N THR A 93 -13.86 -4.55 1.88
CA THR A 93 -15.27 -4.31 2.17
C THR A 93 -15.56 -2.83 2.42
N ASP A 94 -14.66 -2.13 3.13
CA ASP A 94 -14.71 -0.68 3.32
C ASP A 94 -14.68 0.03 1.97
N TRP A 95 -13.74 -0.31 1.09
CA TRP A 95 -13.62 0.32 -0.23
C TRP A 95 -14.80 -0.02 -1.14
N MET A 96 -15.40 -1.21 -1.04
CA MET A 96 -16.62 -1.52 -1.81
C MET A 96 -17.81 -0.67 -1.35
N SER A 97 -17.91 -0.44 -0.04
CA SER A 97 -19.01 0.31 0.58
C SER A 97 -18.82 1.83 0.46
N SER A 98 -17.57 2.28 0.52
CA SER A 98 -17.13 3.67 0.38
C SER A 98 -15.93 3.74 -0.57
N PRO A 99 -16.19 3.71 -1.91
CA PRO A 99 -15.12 3.71 -2.90
C PRO A 99 -14.19 4.90 -2.77
N ARG A 100 -12.89 4.61 -2.90
CA ARG A 100 -11.87 5.65 -3.06
C ARG A 100 -11.98 6.25 -4.47
N PRO A 101 -11.44 7.46 -4.69
CA PRO A 101 -11.34 8.01 -6.04
C PRO A 101 -10.54 7.09 -6.97
N ILE A 102 -10.86 7.13 -8.26
CA ILE A 102 -10.11 6.41 -9.30
C ILE A 102 -8.61 6.77 -9.22
N GLY A 103 -7.76 5.76 -9.42
CA GLY A 103 -6.31 5.88 -9.30
C GLY A 103 -5.79 5.57 -7.90
N HIS A 104 -6.66 5.43 -6.89
CA HIS A 104 -6.24 5.00 -5.56
C HIS A 104 -5.83 3.53 -5.56
N GLN A 105 -4.73 3.20 -4.88
CA GLN A 105 -4.24 1.83 -4.76
C GLN A 105 -3.54 1.56 -3.43
N ILE A 106 -3.62 0.31 -3.00
CA ILE A 106 -2.82 -0.24 -1.92
C ILE A 106 -2.20 -1.58 -2.35
N GLY A 107 -0.88 -1.67 -2.22
CA GLY A 107 -0.08 -2.85 -2.54
C GLY A 107 0.45 -3.54 -1.29
N PHE A 108 0.48 -4.87 -1.30
CA PHE A 108 0.97 -5.72 -0.21
C PHE A 108 1.99 -6.69 -0.77
N VAL A 109 3.24 -6.62 -0.30
CA VAL A 109 4.24 -7.63 -0.67
C VAL A 109 3.83 -8.97 -0.05
N THR A 110 3.65 -10.00 -0.89
CA THR A 110 3.34 -11.35 -0.43
C THR A 110 4.64 -12.10 -0.21
N ASN A 111 4.80 -12.71 0.97
CA ASN A 111 5.97 -13.56 1.27
C ASN A 111 6.00 -14.87 0.46
N GLU A 112 4.93 -15.17 -0.28
CA GLU A 112 4.86 -16.31 -1.17
C GLU A 112 5.56 -16.00 -2.49
N TYR A 113 6.63 -16.75 -2.77
CA TYR A 113 7.28 -16.76 -4.06
C TYR A 113 6.31 -17.29 -5.11
N MET A 114 6.07 -16.50 -6.15
CA MET A 114 5.26 -16.96 -7.28
C MET A 114 6.16 -17.39 -8.42
N ARG A 115 5.77 -18.49 -9.09
CA ARG A 115 6.37 -18.85 -10.37
C ARG A 115 5.95 -17.83 -11.42
N SER A 116 6.88 -17.44 -12.28
CA SER A 116 6.70 -16.44 -13.35
C SER A 116 5.53 -16.72 -14.29
N GLU A 117 5.07 -17.96 -14.37
CA GLU A 117 4.01 -18.45 -15.26
C GLU A 117 2.58 -18.14 -14.78
N PHE A 118 2.37 -17.65 -13.54
CA PHE A 118 1.02 -17.41 -12.96
C PHE A 118 0.51 -15.97 -13.05
N PHE A 119 1.07 -15.15 -13.93
CA PHE A 119 0.61 -13.79 -14.20
C PHE A 119 -0.42 -13.82 -15.35
N PRO A 120 -1.75 -13.74 -15.14
CA PRO A 120 -2.41 -12.85 -14.18
C PRO A 120 -3.68 -13.43 -13.51
N PHE A 121 -3.69 -13.57 -12.17
CA PHE A 121 -4.95 -13.62 -11.43
C PHE A 121 -5.48 -12.20 -11.21
N CYS A 122 -6.67 -11.94 -11.73
CA CYS A 122 -7.35 -10.65 -11.61
C CYS A 122 -8.78 -10.89 -11.09
N LEU A 123 -9.09 -10.35 -9.92
CA LEU A 123 -10.43 -10.34 -9.35
C LEU A 123 -11.04 -8.94 -9.51
N ARG A 124 -12.26 -8.89 -10.04
CA ARG A 124 -13.03 -7.65 -10.19
C ARG A 124 -14.13 -7.61 -9.15
N LEU A 125 -14.23 -6.50 -8.44
CA LEU A 125 -15.26 -6.26 -7.44
C LEU A 125 -16.01 -4.97 -7.78
N PRO A 126 -17.35 -4.93 -7.61
CA PRO A 126 -18.12 -3.72 -7.80
C PRO A 126 -17.72 -2.67 -6.75
N ALA A 127 -17.58 -1.41 -7.17
CA ALA A 127 -17.25 -0.30 -6.30
C ALA A 127 -18.32 0.80 -6.42
N GLY A 128 -19.33 0.75 -5.56
CA GLY A 128 -20.41 1.74 -5.51
C GLY A 128 -21.20 1.91 -6.83
N PRO A 129 -21.99 3.00 -6.98
CA PRO A 129 -23.09 3.02 -7.93
C PRO A 129 -22.84 3.42 -9.40
N SER A 130 -21.66 3.81 -9.92
CA SER A 130 -21.68 4.21 -11.36
C SER A 130 -20.45 4.13 -12.25
N GLU A 131 -19.20 4.39 -11.84
CA GLU A 131 -18.12 4.52 -12.86
C GLU A 131 -16.79 3.83 -12.51
N SER A 132 -16.68 3.22 -11.34
CA SER A 132 -15.46 2.57 -10.87
C SER A 132 -15.65 1.09 -10.55
N GLU A 133 -14.57 0.33 -10.64
CA GLU A 133 -14.46 -1.03 -10.12
C GLU A 133 -13.20 -1.15 -9.25
N ILE A 134 -13.22 -2.07 -8.28
CA ILE A 134 -12.04 -2.45 -7.52
C ILE A 134 -11.43 -3.66 -8.22
N VAL A 135 -10.15 -3.56 -8.55
CA VAL A 135 -9.39 -4.65 -9.15
C VAL A 135 -8.35 -5.10 -8.14
N ILE A 136 -8.39 -6.39 -7.83
CA ILE A 136 -7.37 -7.06 -7.05
C ILE A 136 -6.56 -7.92 -8.01
N HIS A 137 -5.29 -7.62 -8.18
CA HIS A 137 -4.42 -8.34 -9.08
C HIS A 137 -3.01 -8.44 -8.52
N VAL A 138 -2.20 -9.25 -9.16
CA VAL A 138 -0.82 -9.50 -8.73
C VAL A 138 0.15 -8.85 -9.71
N VAL A 139 1.10 -8.07 -9.19
CA VAL A 139 2.20 -7.46 -9.95
C VAL A 139 3.55 -7.96 -9.44
N LYS A 140 4.61 -7.72 -10.22
CA LYS A 140 5.99 -7.92 -9.74
C LYS A 140 6.26 -6.96 -8.60
N SER A 141 6.76 -7.47 -7.48
CA SER A 141 7.20 -6.63 -6.37
C SER A 141 8.29 -5.66 -6.82
N PRO A 142 8.29 -4.40 -6.34
CA PRO A 142 9.36 -3.44 -6.64
C PRO A 142 10.73 -3.89 -6.10
N TYR A 143 10.76 -4.90 -5.22
CA TYR A 143 11.99 -5.50 -4.70
C TYR A 143 12.50 -6.68 -5.53
N TYR A 144 11.76 -7.11 -6.56
CA TYR A 144 12.07 -8.27 -7.38
C TYR A 144 13.51 -8.29 -7.89
N GLU A 145 14.00 -7.18 -8.46
CA GLU A 145 15.34 -7.12 -9.06
C GLU A 145 16.47 -7.29 -8.04
N LYS A 146 16.24 -6.93 -6.79
CA LYS A 146 17.23 -7.09 -5.71
C LYS A 146 17.34 -8.54 -5.21
N GLU A 147 16.30 -9.35 -5.44
CA GLU A 147 16.21 -10.74 -5.00
C GLU A 147 16.42 -11.79 -6.11
N LEU A 148 16.77 -11.35 -7.32
CA LEU A 148 17.01 -12.15 -8.55
C LEU A 148 18.05 -13.29 -8.45
N ARG A 149 18.70 -13.49 -7.30
CA ARG A 149 19.73 -14.53 -7.12
C ARG A 149 19.19 -15.96 -7.21
N LEU A 150 17.87 -16.15 -7.35
CA LEU A 150 17.20 -17.45 -7.51
C LEU A 150 16.41 -17.44 -8.83
N HIS A 151 16.84 -18.23 -9.81
CA HIS A 151 16.48 -18.06 -11.23
C HIS A 151 15.02 -18.32 -11.64
N ASP A 152 14.14 -18.81 -10.75
CA ASP A 152 12.75 -19.17 -11.10
C ASP A 152 11.69 -18.57 -10.15
N ARG A 153 12.03 -17.50 -9.40
CA ARG A 153 11.17 -16.99 -8.32
C ARG A 153 10.94 -15.49 -8.44
N ILE A 154 9.68 -15.08 -8.42
CA ILE A 154 9.28 -13.68 -8.38
C ILE A 154 8.64 -13.37 -7.04
N LEU A 155 9.11 -12.31 -6.37
CA LEU A 155 8.38 -11.71 -5.27
C LEU A 155 7.11 -11.05 -5.80
N GLY A 156 5.97 -11.48 -5.27
CA GLY A 156 4.67 -10.92 -5.60
C GLY A 156 4.33 -9.66 -4.82
N MET A 157 3.55 -8.79 -5.45
CA MET A 157 2.77 -7.80 -4.74
C MET A 157 1.30 -7.95 -5.14
N LEU A 158 0.44 -8.19 -4.15
CA LEU A 158 -1.01 -8.11 -4.33
C LEU A 158 -1.40 -6.64 -4.31
N VAL A 159 -2.08 -6.17 -5.35
CA VAL A 159 -2.51 -4.78 -5.49
C VAL A 159 -4.02 -4.74 -5.55
N MET A 160 -4.60 -3.94 -4.67
CA MET A 160 -6.00 -3.52 -4.76
C MET A 160 -6.06 -2.08 -5.25
N GLN A 161 -6.71 -1.85 -6.37
CA GLN A 161 -6.80 -0.53 -7.01
C GLN A 161 -8.23 -0.19 -7.40
N VAL A 162 -8.60 1.09 -7.26
CA VAL A 162 -9.83 1.64 -7.85
C VAL A 162 -9.53 2.14 -9.26
N VAL A 163 -10.22 1.58 -10.23
CA VAL A 163 -10.06 1.89 -11.66
C VAL A 163 -11.40 2.25 -12.29
N GLU A 164 -11.36 2.81 -13.49
CA GLU A 164 -12.56 2.96 -14.33
C GLU A 164 -13.14 1.59 -14.68
N LYS A 165 -14.47 1.52 -14.73
CA LYS A 165 -15.17 0.31 -15.18
C LYS A 165 -14.70 -0.11 -16.59
N GLY A 166 -14.39 -1.40 -16.76
CA GLY A 166 -13.89 -1.95 -18.03
C GLY A 166 -12.39 -1.76 -18.22
N TYR A 167 -11.65 -1.35 -17.18
CA TYR A 167 -10.20 -1.30 -17.20
C TYR A 167 -9.59 -2.68 -17.46
N CYS A 168 -10.08 -3.72 -16.79
CA CYS A 168 -9.50 -5.06 -16.94
C CYS A 168 -9.61 -5.61 -18.36
N GLU A 169 -10.71 -5.33 -19.06
CA GLU A 169 -10.96 -5.73 -20.45
C GLU A 169 -10.03 -5.01 -21.45
N ARG A 170 -9.35 -3.95 -21.02
CA ARG A 170 -8.34 -3.24 -21.82
C ARG A 170 -6.92 -3.72 -21.55
N VAL A 171 -6.67 -4.31 -20.38
CA VAL A 171 -5.31 -4.53 -19.85
C VAL A 171 -4.93 -6.00 -19.70
N PHE A 172 -5.90 -6.88 -19.44
CA PHE A 172 -5.65 -8.30 -19.10
C PHE A 172 -6.22 -9.31 -20.11
N THR A 173 -6.68 -8.84 -21.28
CA THR A 173 -7.14 -9.65 -22.43
C THR A 173 -6.23 -9.43 -23.63
#